data_AF-A0A3D4CPK2-F1
#
_entry.id   AF-A0A3D4CPK2-F1
#
_cell.length_a   1.000
_cell.length_b   1.000
_cell.length_c   1.000
_cell.angle_alpha   90.00
_cell.angle_beta   90.00
_cell.angle_gamma   90.00
#
_symmetry.space_group_name_H-M   'P 1'
#
loop_
_entity.id
_entity.type
_entity.pdbx_description
1 polymer ?
#
loop_
_entity_poly.entity_id
_entity_poly.type
_entity_poly.pdbx_seq_one_letter_code
_entity_poly.pdbx_strand_id
1 'polypeptide(L)' 'PENLHDVVMANLFATVLQRSFEKMAKTLREGGVLVVSGVLEDQWDDTREAAQAAGLAFEVVHQRGKWISAKGGAA' A
#
# COMPACT_ATOMS: atom_id res chain seq x y z
N PRO A 1 14.28 -0.37 -18.55
CA PRO A 1 13.47 0.35 -17.53
C PRO A 1 12.32 -0.55 -17.07
N GLU A 2 12.31 -0.97 -15.81
CA GLU A 2 11.11 -1.61 -15.26
C GLU A 2 9.92 -0.67 -15.47
N ASN A 3 8.78 -1.21 -15.89
CA ASN A 3 7.60 -0.43 -16.25
C ASN A 3 7.13 0.35 -15.01
N LEU A 4 7.43 1.65 -14.94
CA LEU A 4 6.86 2.53 -13.94
C LEU A 4 5.37 2.68 -14.22
N HIS A 5 4.56 2.62 -13.16
CA HIS A 5 3.12 2.67 -13.24
C HIS A 5 2.59 3.97 -12.63
N ASP A 6 1.64 4.60 -13.31
CA ASP A 6 0.90 5.75 -12.77
C ASP A 6 0.06 5.38 -11.55
N VAL A 7 -0.46 4.16 -11.56
CA VAL A 7 -1.30 3.62 -10.48
C VAL A 7 -0.93 2.17 -10.21
N VAL A 8 -0.73 1.85 -8.94
CA VAL A 8 -0.61 0.47 -8.44
C VAL A 8 -1.80 0.20 -7.52
N MET A 9 -2.55 -0.87 -7.79
CA MET A 9 -3.68 -1.28 -6.96
C MET A 9 -3.50 -2.72 -6.51
N ALA A 10 -3.71 -2.98 -5.21
CA ALA A 10 -3.62 -4.31 -4.65
C ALA A 10 -4.72 -4.55 -3.61
N ASN A 11 -5.61 -5.51 -3.87
CA ASN A 11 -6.57 -6.00 -2.89
C ASN A 11 -6.14 -7.42 -2.47
N LEU A 12 -5.35 -7.51 -1.39
CA LEU A 12 -4.67 -8.72 -0.95
C LEU A 12 -4.61 -8.75 0.59
N PHE A 13 -4.36 -9.92 1.17
CA PHE A 13 -4.14 -10.03 2.60
C PHE A 13 -2.89 -9.26 3.06
N ALA A 14 -2.95 -8.75 4.30
CA ALA A 14 -1.91 -7.93 4.93
C ALA A 14 -0.49 -8.50 4.74
N THR A 15 -0.29 -9.78 5.02
CA THR A 15 1.02 -10.43 4.94
C THR A 15 1.59 -10.51 3.52
N VAL A 16 0.73 -10.56 2.50
CA VAL A 16 1.14 -10.55 1.09
C VAL A 16 1.49 -9.13 0.65
N LEU A 17 0.70 -8.14 1.10
CA LEU A 17 0.99 -6.72 0.86
C LEU A 17 2.35 -6.33 1.46
N GLN A 18 2.58 -6.67 2.74
CA GLN A 18 3.82 -6.37 3.47
C GLN A 18 5.07 -6.87 2.72
N ARG A 19 5.03 -8.10 2.18
CA ARG A 19 6.14 -8.67 1.38
C ARG A 19 6.32 -8.03 0.00
N SER A 20 5.31 -7.31 -0.48
CA SER A 20 5.27 -6.76 -1.83
C SER A 20 5.57 -5.26 -1.88
N PHE A 21 5.57 -4.56 -0.74
CA PHE A 21 5.71 -3.10 -0.70
C PHE A 21 6.98 -2.57 -1.34
N GLU A 22 8.14 -3.20 -1.10
CA GLU A 22 9.39 -2.78 -1.77
C GLU A 22 9.30 -2.85 -3.29
N LYS A 23 8.63 -3.88 -3.82
CA LYS A 23 8.42 -4.02 -5.26
C LYS A 23 7.45 -2.95 -5.76
N MET A 24 6.34 -2.71 -5.05
CA MET A 24 5.38 -1.68 -5.40
C MET A 24 6.06 -0.30 -5.47
N ALA A 25 6.87 0.04 -4.47
CA ALA A 25 7.62 1.30 -4.41
C ALA A 25 8.55 1.47 -5.62
N LYS A 26 9.30 0.42 -6.01
CA LYS A 26 10.19 0.45 -7.19
C LYS A 26 9.45 0.59 -8.52
N THR A 27 8.20 0.11 -8.59
CA THR A 27 7.39 0.16 -9.81
C THR A 27 6.42 1.35 -9.86
N LEU A 28 6.31 2.13 -8.80
CA LEU A 28 5.46 3.32 -8.77
C LEU A 28 6.26 4.51 -9.30
N ARG A 29 5.72 5.23 -10.28
CA ARG A 29 6.34 6.49 -10.72
C ARG A 29 6.31 7.55 -9.62
N GLU A 30 7.17 8.55 -9.71
CA GLU A 30 7.04 9.76 -8.91
C GLU A 30 5.67 10.43 -9.14
N GLY A 31 4.98 10.76 -8.05
CA GLY A 31 3.60 11.26 -8.07
C GLY A 31 2.53 10.22 -8.42
N GLY A 32 2.90 8.94 -8.55
CA GLY A 32 1.96 7.85 -8.79
C GLY A 32 1.10 7.53 -7.56
N VAL A 33 -0.03 6.86 -7.81
CA VAL A 33 -1.01 6.52 -6.76
C VAL A 33 -0.92 5.03 -6.41
N LEU A 34 -0.76 4.73 -5.13
CA LEU A 34 -0.92 3.40 -4.56
C LEU A 34 -2.28 3.30 -3.88
N VAL A 35 -3.04 2.25 -4.20
CA VAL A 35 -4.25 1.86 -3.47
C VAL A 35 -4.10 0.44 -2.95
N VAL A 36 -4.29 0.26 -1.64
CA VAL A 36 -4.30 -1.04 -0.99
C VAL A 36 -5.65 -1.31 -0.34
N SER A 37 -6.07 -2.58 -0.35
CA SER A 37 -7.28 -3.07 0.30
C SER A 37 -7.08 -4.53 0.72
N GLY A 38 -8.04 -5.09 1.45
CA GLY A 38 -7.98 -6.46 1.95
C GLY A 38 -7.25 -6.61 3.28
N VAL A 39 -7.00 -5.50 3.98
CA VAL A 39 -6.36 -5.46 5.31
C VAL A 39 -7.43 -5.50 6.39
N LEU A 40 -7.24 -6.35 7.41
CA LEU A 40 -8.09 -6.33 8.60
C LEU A 40 -7.65 -5.20 9.54
N GLU A 41 -8.60 -4.63 10.28
CA GLU A 41 -8.37 -3.52 11.23
C GLU A 41 -7.24 -3.82 12.23
N ASP A 42 -7.19 -5.03 12.77
CA ASP A 42 -6.17 -5.49 13.73
C ASP A 42 -4.78 -5.73 13.11
N GLN A 43 -4.66 -5.64 11.78
CA GLN A 43 -3.41 -5.80 11.03
C GLN A 43 -2.93 -4.47 10.44
N TRP A 44 -3.72 -3.39 10.58
CA TRP A 44 -3.48 -2.16 9.85
C TRP A 44 -2.18 -1.47 10.24
N ASP A 45 -1.91 -1.34 11.55
CA ASP A 45 -0.73 -0.62 12.02
C ASP A 45 0.55 -1.31 11.56
N ASP A 46 0.66 -2.64 11.73
CA ASP A 46 1.78 -3.44 11.21
C ASP A 46 1.94 -3.31 9.69
N THR A 47 0.82 -3.33 8.94
CA THR A 47 0.85 -3.15 7.48
C THR A 47 1.30 -1.74 7.09
N ARG A 48 0.90 -0.71 7.82
CA ARG A 48 1.29 0.67 7.58
C ARG A 48 2.76 0.89 7.87
N GLU A 49 3.28 0.35 8.97
CA GLU A 49 4.70 0.41 9.32
C GLU A 49 5.56 -0.28 8.26
N ALA A 50 5.15 -1.46 7.78
CA ALA A 50 5.84 -2.15 6.70
C ALA A 50 5.86 -1.34 5.39
N ALA A 51 4.77 -0.63 5.07
CA ALA A 51 4.71 0.25 3.92
C ALA A 51 5.68 1.45 4.09
N GLN A 52 5.70 2.07 5.27
CA GLN A 52 6.61 3.17 5.59
C GLN A 52 8.08 2.75 5.51
N ALA A 53 8.43 1.57 6.01
CA ALA A 53 9.77 1.01 5.88
C ALA A 53 10.18 0.79 4.41
N ALA A 54 9.23 0.57 3.51
CA ALA A 54 9.45 0.44 2.07
C ALA A 54 9.40 1.79 1.31
N GLY A 55 9.28 2.91 2.00
CA GLY A 55 9.21 4.24 1.39
C GLY A 55 7.83 4.61 0.82
N LEU A 56 6.77 4.02 1.36
CA LEU A 56 5.38 4.31 0.97
C LEU A 56 4.62 4.96 2.14
N ALA A 57 3.74 5.88 1.83
CA ALA A 57 2.84 6.51 2.79
C ALA A 57 1.39 6.44 2.30
N PHE A 58 0.45 6.52 3.24
CA PHE A 58 -0.99 6.56 2.96
C PHE A 58 -1.58 7.85 3.53
N GLU A 59 -2.18 8.69 2.68
CA GLU A 59 -2.84 9.93 3.13
C GLU A 59 -4.34 9.73 3.41
N VAL A 60 -4.95 8.71 2.78
CA VAL A 60 -6.38 8.43 2.96
C VAL A 60 -6.54 6.99 3.40
N VAL A 61 -7.21 6.79 4.54
CA VAL A 61 -7.55 5.48 5.10
C VAL A 61 -9.06 5.41 5.28
N HIS A 62 -9.67 4.36 4.76
CA HIS A 62 -11.10 4.09 4.86
C HIS A 62 -11.33 2.76 5.56
N GLN A 63 -12.22 2.77 6.55
CA GLN A 63 -12.66 1.56 7.25
C GLN A 63 -14.11 1.24 6.92
N ARG A 64 -14.38 -0.03 6.61
CA ARG A 64 -15.74 -0.56 6.43
C ARG A 64 -15.89 -1.86 7.22
N GLY A 65 -16.50 -1.76 8.40
CA GLY A 65 -16.49 -2.85 9.36
C GLY A 65 -15.04 -3.19 9.74
N LYS A 66 -14.68 -4.47 9.66
CA LYS A 66 -13.32 -4.95 9.97
C LYS A 66 -12.27 -4.71 8.87
N TRP A 67 -12.66 -4.12 7.73
CA TRP A 67 -11.79 -4.00 6.56
C TRP A 67 -11.27 -2.58 6.41
N ILE A 68 -9.97 -2.47 6.14
CA ILE A 68 -9.27 -1.24 5.82
C ILE A 68 -8.91 -1.22 4.33
N SER A 69 -9.07 -0.06 3.73
CA SER A 69 -8.50 0.30 2.44
C SER A 69 -7.76 1.62 2.58
N ALA A 70 -6.64 1.79 1.89
CA ALA A 70 -5.85 3.00 1.97
C ALA A 70 -5.34 3.43 0.60
N LYS A 71 -5.19 4.74 0.43
CA LYS A 71 -4.61 5.37 -0.75
C LYS A 71 -3.43 6.24 -0.32
N GLY A 72 -2.35 6.16 -1.08
CA GLY A 72 -1.25 7.10 -1.01
C GLY A 72 -0.25 6.91 -2.13
N GLY A 73 1.04 6.92 -1.83
CA GLY A 73 2.11 6.86 -2.83
C GLY A 73 3.49 6.74 -2.21
N ALA A 74 4.52 7.11 -2.98
CA ALA A 74 5.88 7.24 -2.46
C ALA A 74 5.94 8.36 -1.39
N ALA A 75 6.64 8.08 -0.29
CA ALA A 75 6.83 9.00 0.83
C ALA A 75 7.89 10.09 0.54
#